data_AF-A0A5K0XXH9-F1
#
_entry.id   AF-A0A5K0XXH9-F1
#
_cell.length_a   1.000
_cell.length_b   1.000
_cell.length_c   1.000
_cell.angle_alpha   90.00
_cell.angle_beta   90.00
_cell.angle_gamma   90.00
#
_symmetry.space_group_name_H-M   'P 1'
#
loop_
_entity.id
_entity.type
_entity.pdbx_description
1 polymer ?
#
loop_
_entity_poly.entity_id
_entity_poly.type
_entity_poly.pdbx_seq_one_letter_code
_entity_poly.pdbx_strand_id
1 'polypeptide(L)' 'VALREGSGEERFCEVVNSGCVVKAEAYFRIFGGGVTDVED' A
#
# COMPACT_ATOMS: atom_id res chain seq x y z
N VAL A 1 -6.66 0.04 -8.30
CA VAL A 1 -5.70 0.45 -7.25
C VAL A 1 -4.50 1.10 -7.93
N ALA A 2 -3.92 2.14 -7.35
CA ALA A 2 -2.66 2.72 -7.80
C ALA A 2 -1.58 2.49 -6.73
N LEU A 3 -0.37 2.11 -7.14
CA LEU A 3 0.77 1.89 -6.25
C LEU A 3 1.80 3.01 -6.45
N ARG A 4 2.34 3.53 -5.36
CA ARG A 4 3.44 4.50 -5.36
C ARG A 4 4.57 3.99 -4.47
N GLU A 5 5.80 4.21 -4.90
CA GLU A 5 6.98 3.88 -4.09
C GLU A 5 7.14 4.91 -2.97
N GLY A 6 7.38 4.43 -1.75
CA GLY A 6 7.73 5.22 -0.58
C GLY A 6 9.25 5.25 -0.38
N SER A 7 9.68 5.55 0.85
CA SER A 7 11.10 5.52 1.22
C SER A 7 11.56 4.07 1.45
N GLY A 8 12.69 3.68 0.85
CA GLY A 8 13.27 2.34 1.02
C GLY A 8 12.32 1.23 0.56
N GLU A 9 11.88 0.39 1.50
CA GLU A 9 11.00 -0.77 1.25
C GLU A 9 9.51 -0.42 1.38
N GLU A 10 9.18 0.81 1.74
CA GLU A 10 7.80 1.26 1.91
C GLU A 10 7.11 1.48 0.56
N ARG A 11 5.82 1.15 0.55
CA ARG A 11 4.91 1.28 -0.58
C ARG A 11 3.62 1.86 -0.10
N PHE A 12 3.00 2.61 -0.98
CA PHE A 12 1.73 3.25 -0.76
C PHE A 12 0.72 2.74 -1.80
N CYS A 13 -0.52 2.47 -1.39
CA CYS A 13 -1.62 2.16 -2.30
C CYS A 13 -2.83 3.07 -2.09
N GLU A 14 -3.47 3.44 -3.21
CA GLU A 14 -4.74 4.17 -3.23
C GLU A 14 -5.80 3.36 -3.98
N VAL A 15 -6.96 3.19 -3.36
CA VAL A 15 -8.15 2.61 -4.00
C VAL A 15 -8.80 3.65 -4.89
N VAL A 16 -8.46 3.61 -6.18
CA VAL A 16 -8.94 4.59 -7.18
C VAL A 16 -10.38 4.33 -7.64
N ASN A 17 -10.78 3.07 -7.80
CA ASN A 17 -12.13 2.70 -8.22
C ASN A 17 -12.48 1.31 -7.69
N SER A 18 -13.59 1.18 -6.97
CA SER A 18 -14.12 -0.08 -6.44
C SER A 18 -15.63 0.03 -6.28
N GLY A 19 -16.34 -1.06 -6.59
CA GLY A 19 -17.80 -1.14 -6.42
C GLY A 19 -18.25 -1.45 -4.98
N CYS A 20 -17.31 -1.76 -4.08
CA CYS A 20 -17.62 -2.20 -2.72
C CYS A 20 -16.76 -1.53 -1.64
N VAL A 21 -15.73 -0.77 -2.03
CA VAL A 21 -14.81 -0.12 -1.10
C VAL A 21 -14.76 1.37 -1.45
N VAL A 22 -14.94 2.21 -0.43
CA VAL A 22 -14.82 3.67 -0.57
C VAL A 22 -13.37 4.06 -0.85
N LYS A 23 -13.15 5.29 -1.34
CA LYS A 23 -11.80 5.80 -1.59
C LYS A 23 -10.97 5.72 -0.29
N ALA A 24 -9.86 4.99 -0.35
CA ALA A 24 -9.01 4.69 0.79
C ALA A 24 -7.53 4.62 0.38
N GLU A 25 -6.64 4.90 1.33
CA GLU A 25 -5.19 4.91 1.16
C GLU A 25 -4.54 4.07 2.26
N ALA A 26 -3.48 3.32 1.94
CA ALA A 26 -2.74 2.50 2.91
C ALA A 26 -1.25 2.41 2.59
N TYR A 27 -0.45 2.14 3.62
CA TYR A 27 0.99 1.94 3.54
C TYR A 27 1.35 0.51 3.91
N PHE A 28 2.37 -0.04 3.26
CA PHE A 28 2.88 -1.39 3.50
C PHE A 28 4.37 -1.45 3.13
N ARG A 29 5.09 -2.49 3.55
CA ARG A 29 6.47 -2.75 3.13
C ARG A 29 6.56 -4.00 2.28
N ILE A 30 7.49 -4.02 1.34
CA ILE A 30 7.84 -5.21 0.55
C ILE A 30 9.29 -5.57 0.86
N PHE A 31 9.50 -6.73 1.45
CA PHE A 31 10.82 -7.33 1.69
C PHE A 31 11.02 -8.56 0.81
N GLY A 32 12.24 -9.11 0.77
CA GLY A 32 12.53 -10.39 0.10
C GLY A 32 11.67 -11.58 0.59
N GLY A 33 11.03 -11.47 1.76
CA GLY A 33 10.11 -12.46 2.32
C GLY A 33 8.61 -12.21 2.09
N GLY A 34 8.22 -11.08 1.47
CA GLY A 34 6.82 -10.77 1.17
C GLY A 34 6.37 -9.38 1.62
N VAL A 35 5.05 -9.21 1.74
CA VAL A 35 4.39 -7.96 2.13
C VAL A 35 4.13 -7.98 3.64
N THR A 36 4.47 -6.88 4.32
CA THR A 36 4.13 -6.68 5.74
C THR A 36 3.46 -5.33 5.95
N ASP A 37 2.73 -5.21 7.04
CA ASP A 37 2.28 -3.90 7.54
C ASP A 37 3.49 -3.03 7.93
N VAL A 38 3.26 -1.72 7.95
CA VAL A 38 4.20 -0.76 8.53
C VAL A 38 3.94 -0.73 10.03
N GLU A 39 4.93 -1.08 10.84
CA GLU A 39 4.90 -0.84 12.29
C GLU A 39 5.25 0.64 12.55
N ASP A 40 4.52 1.29 13.47
CA ASP A 40 4.76 2.67 13.94
C ASP A 40 6.15 2.84 14.59
#